data_AF-A0A5C4LP78-F1
#
_entry.id   AF-A0A5C4LP78-F1
#
_cell.length_a   1.000
_cell.length_b   1.000
_cell.length_c   1.000
_cell.angle_alpha   90.00
_cell.angle_beta   90.00
_cell.angle_gamma   90.00
#
_symmetry.space_group_name_H-M   'P 1'
#
loop_
_entity.id
_entity.type
_entity.pdbx_description
1 polymer ?
#
loop_
_entity_poly.entity_id
_entity_poly.type
_entity_poly.pdbx_seq_one_letter_code
_entity_poly.pdbx_strand_id
1 'polypeptide(L)' 'MDEGRRLRTYLSRCEEHQVDAGEAARALATARFDVQNGRVAGRDPFRLAWRRLRQAHAGPAT' A
#
# COMPACT_ATOMS: atom_id res chain seq x y z
N MET A 1 -3.98 -0.71 -19.74
CA MET A 1 -3.89 -1.97 -18.96
C MET A 1 -2.65 -1.89 -18.07
N ASP A 2 -2.79 -1.83 -16.75
CA ASP A 2 -1.65 -2.02 -15.81
C ASP A 2 -2.06 -2.21 -14.34
N GLU A 3 -3.32 -2.00 -13.98
CA GLU A 3 -3.77 -2.12 -12.58
C GLU A 3 -3.62 -3.54 -12.02
N GLY A 4 -4.02 -4.56 -12.78
CA GLY A 4 -3.88 -5.96 -12.35
C GLY A 4 -2.42 -6.41 -12.19
N ARG A 5 -1.47 -5.79 -12.90
CA ARG A 5 -0.03 -6.02 -12.70
C ARG A 5 0.43 -5.37 -11.40
N ARG A 6 0.04 -4.11 -11.14
CA ARG A 6 0.39 -3.38 -9.91
C ARG A 6 -0.19 -4.03 -8.65
N LEU A 7 -1.43 -4.52 -8.72
CA LEU A 7 -2.05 -5.27 -7.63
C LEU A 7 -1.28 -6.56 -7.33
N ARG A 8 -0.93 -7.34 -8.35
CA ARG A 8 -0.12 -8.56 -8.16
C ARG A 8 1.24 -8.26 -7.54
N THR A 9 1.95 -7.23 -8.04
CA THR A 9 3.22 -6.80 -7.45
C THR A 9 3.06 -6.34 -6.00
N TYR A 10 1.98 -5.63 -5.68
CA TYR A 10 1.70 -5.20 -4.32
C TYR A 10 1.47 -6.40 -3.39
N LEU A 11 0.60 -7.33 -3.78
CA LEU A 11 0.28 -8.52 -2.98
C LEU A 11 1.51 -9.42 -2.80
N SER A 12 2.31 -9.62 -3.86
CA SER A 12 3.55 -10.39 -3.79
C SER A 12 4.52 -9.80 -2.75
N ARG A 13 4.67 -8.48 -2.71
CA ARG A 13 5.53 -7.81 -1.70
C ARG A 13 4.97 -7.93 -0.28
N CYS A 14 3.66 -7.83 -0.13
CA CYS A 14 3.02 -8.05 1.15
C CYS A 14 3.29 -9.47 1.66
N GLU A 15 3.20 -10.47 0.79
CA GLU A 15 3.50 -11.87 1.11
C GLU A 15 4.98 -12.09 1.48
N GLU A 16 5.91 -11.56 0.67
CA GLU A 16 7.36 -11.62 0.93
C GLU A 16 7.74 -11.03 2.30
N HIS A 17 7.01 -10.02 2.76
CA HIS A 17 7.23 -9.35 4.05
C HIS A 17 6.28 -9.82 5.15
N GLN A 18 5.55 -10.93 4.95
CA GLN A 18 4.61 -11.51 5.91
C GLN A 18 3.54 -10.53 6.42
N VAL A 19 3.16 -9.57 5.59
CA VAL A 19 2.05 -8.65 5.87
C VAL A 19 0.75 -9.42 5.78
N ASP A 20 -0.10 -9.31 6.80
CA ASP A 20 -1.43 -9.91 6.81
C ASP A 20 -2.28 -9.41 5.63
N ALA A 21 -3.08 -10.31 5.05
CA ALA A 21 -3.92 -9.98 3.90
C ALA A 21 -4.97 -8.90 4.22
N GLY A 22 -5.51 -8.91 5.44
CA GLY A 22 -6.43 -7.89 5.93
C GLY A 22 -5.75 -6.53 6.12
N GLU A 23 -4.54 -6.53 6.68
CA GLU A 23 -3.70 -5.33 6.80
C GLU A 23 -3.36 -4.75 5.42
N ALA A 24 -2.92 -5.59 4.48
CA ALA A 24 -2.64 -5.20 3.11
C ALA A 24 -3.89 -4.63 2.40
N ALA A 25 -5.06 -5.24 2.60
CA ALA A 25 -6.30 -4.75 2.02
C ALA A 25 -6.71 -3.39 2.60
N ARG A 26 -6.61 -3.21 3.93
CA ARG A 26 -6.89 -1.95 4.61
C ARG A 26 -5.96 -0.83 4.13
N ALA A 27 -4.64 -1.10 4.08
CA ALA A 27 -3.66 -0.12 3.62
C ALA A 27 -3.92 0.35 2.18
N LEU A 28 -4.29 -0.58 1.29
CA LEU A 28 -4.64 -0.27 -0.09
C LEU A 28 -5.95 0.52 -0.19
N ALA A 29 -6.97 0.16 0.59
CA ALA A 29 -8.25 0.89 0.63
C ALA A 29 -8.06 2.33 1.08
N THR A 30 -7.30 2.57 2.16
CA THR A 30 -6.97 3.91 2.65
C THR A 30 -6.17 4.70 1.61
N ALA A 31 -5.17 4.08 0.99
CA ALA A 31 -4.38 4.75 -0.04
C ALA A 31 -5.21 5.14 -1.28
N ARG A 32 -6.12 4.26 -1.72
CA ARG A 32 -7.07 4.56 -2.80
C ARG A 32 -7.99 5.71 -2.44
N PHE A 33 -8.56 5.69 -1.24
CA PHE A 33 -9.41 6.76 -0.74
C PHE A 33 -8.68 8.10 -0.75
N ASP A 34 -7.45 8.16 -0.23
CA ASP A 34 -6.68 9.41 -0.17
C ASP A 34 -6.31 9.96 -1.55
N VAL A 35 -5.98 9.08 -2.49
CA VAL A 35 -5.69 9.48 -3.89
C VAL A 35 -6.96 10.00 -4.58
N GLN A 36 -8.09 9.29 -4.42
CA GLN A 36 -9.37 9.70 -5.00
C GLN A 36 -9.89 11.02 -4.45
N ASN A 37 -9.66 11.28 -3.15
CA ASN A 37 -10.06 12.53 -2.50
C ASN A 37 -9.01 13.65 -2.64
N GLY A 38 -7.93 13.46 -3.43
CA GLY A 38 -6.90 14.46 -3.63
C GLY A 38 -6.05 14.79 -2.39
N ARG A 39 -6.14 13.97 -1.33
CA ARG A 39 -5.37 14.15 -0.07
C ARG A 39 -3.89 13.88 -0.26
N VAL A 40 -3.53 13.12 -1.28
CA VAL A 40 -2.13 12.85 -1.66
C VAL A 40 -1.96 13.11 -3.15
N ALA A 41 -1.05 14.02 -3.50
CA ALA A 41 -0.81 14.43 -4.87
C ALA A 41 -0.29 13.27 -5.74
N GLY A 42 -1.07 12.89 -6.77
CA GLY A 42 -0.64 12.12 -7.94
C GLY A 42 0.06 10.79 -7.68
N ARG A 43 -0.02 10.24 -6.45
CA ARG A 43 0.76 9.07 -6.05
C ARG A 43 -0.02 7.81 -6.36
N ASP A 44 0.65 6.86 -7.01
CA ASP A 44 0.08 5.54 -7.25
C ASP A 44 -0.36 4.90 -5.90
N PRO A 45 -1.64 4.48 -5.77
CA PRO A 45 -2.19 4.01 -4.50
C PRO A 45 -1.50 2.75 -4.00
N PHE A 46 -0.99 1.89 -4.89
CA PHE A 46 -0.25 0.68 -4.51
C PHE A 46 1.11 1.02 -3.91
N ARG A 47 1.84 1.97 -4.52
CA ARG A 47 3.10 2.48 -3.93
C ARG A 47 2.87 3.18 -2.59
N LEU A 48 1.78 3.95 -2.48
CA LEU A 48 1.43 4.66 -1.24
C LEU A 48 1.10 3.66 -0.11
N ALA A 49 0.28 2.65 -0.40
CA ALA A 49 -0.06 1.58 0.53
C ALA A 49 1.20 0.84 1.03
N TRP A 50 2.06 0.41 0.10
CA TRP A 50 3.31 -0.26 0.44
C TRP A 50 4.23 0.58 1.33
N ARG A 51 4.37 1.88 1.02
CA ARG A 51 5.19 2.79 1.83
C ARG A 51 4.65 2.90 3.25
N ARG A 52 3.33 2.96 3.43
CA ARG A 52 2.69 3.03 4.75
C ARG A 52 2.91 1.75 5.55
N LEU A 53 2.75 0.58 4.93
CA LEU A 53 3.04 -0.70 5.55
C LEU A 53 4.49 -0.77 6.03
N ARG A 54 5.44 -0.40 5.15
CA ARG A 54 6.86 -0.33 5.53
C ARG A 54 7.13 0.62 6.69
N GLN A 55 6.45 1.76 6.77
CA GLN A 55 6.63 2.70 7.88
C GLN A 55 6.03 2.17 9.18
N ALA A 56 4.88 1.48 9.12
CA ALA A 56 4.27 0.85 10.27
C ALA A 56 5.13 -0.30 10.82
N HIS A 57 5.74 -1.08 9.93
CA HIS A 57 6.57 -2.24 10.29
C HIS A 57 8.02 -1.87 10.64
N ALA A 58 8.52 -0.73 10.15
CA ALA A 58 9.84 -0.23 10.52
C ALA A 58 9.88 0.31 11.97
N GLY A 59 8.72 0.54 12.60
CA GLY A 59 8.62 1.18 13.90
C GLY A 59 9.12 2.64 13.89
N PRO A 60 8.81 3.45 14.92
CA PRO A 60 9.51 4.70 15.13
C PRO A 60 10.98 4.37 15.41
N ALA A 61 11.89 4.79 14.52
CA ALA A 61 13.29 4.94 14.91
C ALA A 61 13.28 5.88 16.12
N THR A 62 13.56 5.31 17.30
CA THR A 62 13.61 6.03 18.57
C THR A 62 14.79 6.97 18.58
#